data_AF-A0A1J5LTR3-F1
#
_entry.id   AF-A0A1J5LTR3-F1
#
_cell.length_a   1.000
_cell.length_b   1.000
_cell.length_c   1.000
_cell.angle_alpha   90.00
_cell.angle_beta   90.00
_cell.angle_gamma   90.00
#
_symmetry.space_group_name_H-M   'P 1'
#
loop_
_entity.id
_entity.type
_entity.pdbx_description
1 polymer ?
#
loop_
_entity_poly.entity_id
_entity_poly.type
_entity_poly.pdbx_seq_one_letter_code
_entity_poly.pdbx_strand_id
1 'polypeptide(L)'
;MTIISFFIPTDKDILRDIKEDTRTIKFIGEGSVKQKLDVTKFIRKFIYRFDAVKTVRQIVYIKKGLSWELESISAIQSQNKKIS
;
A
#
# COMPACT_ATOMS: atom_id res chain seq x y z
N MET A 1 20.10 -13.00 -13.77
CA MET A 1 18.86 -12.73 -12.99
C MET A 1 18.06 -11.70 -13.76
N THR A 2 16.96 -12.10 -14.39
CA THR A 2 16.10 -11.15 -15.11
C THR A 2 15.35 -10.36 -14.06
N ILE A 3 15.77 -9.11 -13.82
CA ILE A 3 14.97 -8.16 -13.06
C ILE A 3 13.72 -7.98 -13.92
N ILE A 4 12.64 -8.66 -13.54
CA ILE A 4 11.37 -8.44 -14.21
C ILE A 4 10.95 -7.04 -13.80
N SER A 5 11.17 -6.10 -14.71
CA SER A 5 10.71 -4.73 -14.57
C SER A 5 9.19 -4.77 -14.48
N PHE A 6 8.68 -4.68 -13.26
CA PHE A 6 7.27 -4.47 -13.01
C PHE A 6 7.10 -3.01 -12.63
N PHE A 7 6.37 -2.27 -13.46
CA PHE A 7 5.90 -0.93 -13.12
C PHE A 7 4.95 -1.05 -11.93
N ILE A 8 5.42 -0.76 -10.73
CA ILE A 8 4.58 -0.70 -9.53
C ILE A 8 3.85 0.65 -9.47
N PRO A 9 2.67 0.74 -8.83
CA PRO A 9 2.01 2.02 -8.61
C PRO A 9 2.93 2.97 -7.87
N THR A 10 3.12 4.18 -8.39
CA THR A 10 3.89 5.21 -7.69
C THR A 10 3.06 5.82 -6.57
N ASP A 11 3.72 6.47 -5.61
CA ASP A 11 3.02 7.21 -4.55
C ASP A 11 2.02 8.25 -5.13
N LYS A 12 2.28 8.82 -6.31
CA LYS A 12 1.36 9.73 -7.02
C LYS A 12 0.15 9.01 -7.61
N ASP A 13 0.34 7.82 -8.20
CA ASP A 13 -0.78 7.02 -8.71
C ASP A 13 -1.70 6.61 -7.57
N ILE A 14 -1.10 6.19 -6.45
CA ILE A 14 -1.83 5.80 -5.25
C ILE A 14 -2.68 6.95 -4.72
N LEU A 15 -2.12 8.16 -4.63
CA LEU A 15 -2.84 9.37 -4.22
C LEU A 15 -4.05 9.66 -5.11
N ARG A 16 -3.87 9.51 -6.43
CA ARG A 16 -4.95 9.70 -7.41
C ARG A 16 -6.08 8.70 -7.20
N ASP A 17 -5.74 7.43 -7.01
CA ASP A 17 -6.73 6.35 -6.86
C ASP A 17 -7.56 6.49 -5.59
N ILE A 18 -6.94 6.94 -4.49
CA ILE A 18 -7.64 7.15 -3.22
C ILE A 18 -8.24 8.56 -3.10
N LYS A 19 -8.09 9.42 -4.11
CA LYS A 19 -8.56 10.81 -4.16
C LYS A 19 -8.04 11.68 -3.00
N GLU A 20 -6.78 11.47 -2.62
CA GLU A 20 -6.10 12.24 -1.57
C GLU A 20 -4.97 13.09 -2.13
N ASP A 21 -4.52 14.08 -1.35
CA ASP A 21 -3.37 14.91 -1.69
C ASP A 21 -2.12 14.55 -0.85
N THR A 22 -0.96 14.88 -1.43
CA THR A 22 0.37 14.79 -0.81
C THR A 22 0.48 15.49 0.55
N ARG A 23 -0.34 16.53 0.80
CA ARG A 23 -0.40 17.26 2.07
C ARG A 23 -1.27 16.57 3.11
N THR A 24 -2.26 15.79 2.68
CA THR A 24 -3.24 15.15 3.57
C THR A 24 -2.71 13.84 4.14
N ILE A 25 -1.97 13.08 3.33
CA ILE A 25 -1.38 11.81 3.74
C ILE A 25 0.14 11.87 3.83
N LYS A 26 0.71 10.91 4.56
CA LYS A 26 2.15 10.64 4.61
C LYS A 26 2.36 9.14 4.45
N PHE A 27 3.08 8.75 3.40
CA PHE A 27 3.53 7.36 3.26
C PHE A 27 4.56 7.01 4.33
N ILE A 28 4.48 5.78 4.83
CA ILE A 28 5.31 5.29 5.93
C ILE A 28 6.02 3.99 5.53
N GLY A 29 7.33 3.95 5.77
CA GLY A 29 8.19 2.83 5.40
C GLY A 29 8.34 2.66 3.88
N GLU A 30 8.76 1.48 3.46
CA GLU A 30 8.88 1.08 2.05
C GLU A 30 7.60 0.39 1.55
N GLY A 31 7.37 0.45 0.24
CA GLY A 31 6.36 -0.39 -0.40
C GLY A 31 6.84 -1.83 -0.42
N SER A 32 5.93 -2.79 -0.29
CA SER A 32 6.28 -4.21 -0.34
C SER A 32 5.51 -4.92 -1.44
N VAL A 33 6.20 -5.78 -2.19
CA VAL A 33 5.60 -6.64 -3.21
C VAL A 33 5.59 -8.07 -2.66
N LYS A 34 4.42 -8.71 -2.71
CA LYS A 34 4.25 -10.12 -2.34
C LYS A 34 3.75 -10.89 -3.56
N GLN A 35 4.59 -11.77 -4.09
CA GLN A 35 4.24 -12.64 -5.19
C GLN A 35 3.86 -14.03 -4.65
N LYS A 36 2.67 -14.51 -5.01
CA LYS A 36 2.23 -15.90 -4.89
C LYS A 36 2.03 -16.48 -6.29
N LEU A 37 1.86 -17.80 -6.39
CA LEU A 37 1.71 -18.53 -7.67
C LEU A 37 0.76 -17.83 -8.65
N ASP A 38 -0.43 -17.42 -8.19
CA ASP A 38 -1.46 -16.86 -9.07
C ASP A 38 -1.69 -15.35 -8.91
N VAL A 39 -1.05 -14.71 -7.92
CA VAL A 39 -1.35 -13.32 -7.55
C VAL A 39 -0.10 -12.59 -7.10
N THR A 40 0.16 -11.44 -7.72
CA THR A 40 1.13 -10.47 -7.20
C THR A 40 0.39 -9.32 -6.52
N LYS A 41 0.75 -9.04 -5.26
CA LYS A 41 0.19 -7.94 -4.48
C LYS A 41 1.25 -6.88 -4.23
N PHE A 42 0.88 -5.62 -4.33
CA PHE A 42 1.68 -4.49 -3.89
C PHE A 42 0.99 -3.84 -2.70
N ILE A 43 1.76 -3.56 -1.66
CA ILE A 43 1.26 -3.08 -0.38
C ILE A 43 2.01 -1.81 -0.02
N ARG A 44 1.25 -0.73 0.23
CA ARG A 44 1.78 0.55 0.69
C ARG A 44 1.06 1.00 1.96
N LYS A 45 1.82 1.52 2.93
CA LYS A 45 1.26 2.02 4.18
C LYS A 45 1.31 3.55 4.20
N PHE A 46 0.31 4.15 4.80
CA PHE A 46 0.21 5.60 4.96
C PHE A 46 -0.52 5.96 6.26
N ILE A 47 -0.37 7.20 6.67
CA ILE A 47 -1.13 7.83 7.75
C ILE A 47 -1.73 9.13 7.24
N TYR A 48 -2.85 9.54 7.83
CA TYR A 48 -3.37 10.90 7.66
C TYR A 48 -2.58 11.85 8.57
N ARG A 49 -2.11 12.98 8.03
CA ARG A 49 -1.31 13.94 8.79
C ARG A 49 -2.12 14.63 9.90
N PHE A 50 -3.41 14.83 9.64
CA PHE A 50 -4.34 15.51 10.54
C PHE A 50 -5.16 14.53 11.40
N ASP A 51 -4.88 13.23 11.32
CA ASP A 51 -5.50 12.25 12.22
C ASP A 51 -4.79 12.30 13.58
N ALA A 52 -5.51 12.75 14.60
CA ALA A 52 -5.00 12.83 15.98
C ALA A 52 -4.57 11.45 16.52
N VAL A 53 -5.21 10.38 16.06
CA VAL A 53 -4.93 9.00 16.49
C VAL A 53 -3.74 8.40 15.71
N LYS A 54 -3.30 9.05 14.62
CA LYS A 54 -2.23 8.58 13.71
C LYS A 54 -2.45 7.14 13.27
N THR A 55 -3.67 6.81 12.85
CA THR A 55 -4.05 5.47 12.43
C THR A 55 -3.26 5.04 11.19
N VAL A 56 -2.52 3.94 11.31
CA VAL A 56 -1.82 3.34 10.17
C VAL A 56 -2.84 2.68 9.25
N ARG A 57 -2.85 3.11 7.99
CA ARG A 57 -3.65 2.50 6.93
C ARG A 57 -2.76 1.79 5.94
N GLN A 58 -3.29 0.74 5.34
CA GLN A 58 -2.67 -0.06 4.32
C GLN A 58 -3.52 -0.01 3.07
N ILE A 59 -2.86 0.19 1.94
CA ILE A 59 -3.42 0.07 0.61
C ILE A 59 -2.84 -1.18 -0.02
N VAL A 60 -3.71 -1.99 -0.63
CA VAL A 60 -3.34 -3.21 -1.31
C VAL A 60 -3.77 -3.10 -2.77
N TYR A 61 -2.82 -3.33 -3.68
CA TYR A 61 -3.06 -3.47 -5.11
C TYR A 61 -2.82 -4.93 -5.52
N ILE A 62 -3.62 -5.41 -6.46
CA ILE A 62 -3.39 -6.68 -7.16
C ILE A 62 -2.94 -6.39 -8.58
N LYS A 63 -1.91 -7.12 -9.03
CA LYS A 63 -1.51 -7.12 -10.43
C LYS A 63 -2.50 -7.96 -11.26
N LYS A 64 -3.13 -7.34 -12.26
CA LYS A 64 -3.95 -8.01 -13.27
C LYS A 64 -3.35 -7.79 -14.66
N GLY A 65 -2.69 -8.82 -15.19
CA GLY A 65 -1.98 -8.72 -16.46
C GLY A 65 -0.87 -7.67 -16.41
N LEU A 66 -1.04 -6.57 -17.16
CA LEU A 66 -0.10 -5.44 -17.24
C LEU A 66 -0.47 -4.27 -16.31
N SER A 67 -1.64 -4.29 -15.68
CA SER A 67 -2.11 -3.21 -14.80
C SER A 67 -2.11 -3.62 -13.32
N TRP A 68 -2.16 -2.61 -12.46
CA TRP A 68 -2.45 -2.76 -11.05
C TRP A 68 -3.84 -2.23 -10.76
N GLU A 69 -4.59 -2.98 -9.97
CA GLU A 69 -5.93 -2.59 -9.52
C GLU A 69 -5.95 -2.48 -8.00
N LEU A 70 -6.55 -1.40 -7.52
CA LEU A 70 -6.79 -1.19 -6.10
C LEU A 70 -7.74 -2.28 -5.58
N GLU A 71 -7.25 -3.13 -4.69
CA GLU A 71 -8.03 -4.21 -4.07
C GLU A 71 -8.71 -3.73 -2.79
N SER A 72 -7.96 -3.06 -1.91
CA SER A 72 -8.49 -2.66 -0.61
C SER A 72 -7.69 -1.56 0.06
N ILE A 73 -8.38 -0.83 0.95
CA ILE A 73 -7.79 0.11 1.89
C ILE A 73 -8.31 -0.27 3.28
N SER A 74 -7.40 -0.59 4.21
CA SER A 74 -7.78 -1.01 5.55
C SER A 74 -6.90 -0.34 6.61
N ALA A 75 -7.49 -0.05 7.77
CA ALA A 75 -6.73 0.35 8.93
C ALA A 75 -6.01 -0.89 9.49
N ILE A 76 -4.68 -0.80 9.66
CA ILE A 76 -3.94 -1.83 10.37
C ILE A 76 -4.14 -1.52 11.85
N GLN A 77 -5.01 -2.29 12.52
CA GLN A 77 -4.90 -2.41 13.96
C GLN A 77 -3.58 -3.12 14.23
N SER A 78 -2.66 -2.43 14.91
CA SER A 78 -1.44 -3.06 15.42
C SER A 78 -1.84 -4.22 16.32
N GLN A 79 -1.87 -5.44 15.78
CA GLN A 79 -1.81 -6.64 16.59
C GLN A 79 -0.42 -6.63 17.23
N ASN A 80 -0.29 -5.95 18.37
CA ASN A 80 0.68 -6.33 19.37
C ASN A 80 0.30 -7.75 19.82
N LYS A 81 0.67 -8.74 19.02
CA LYS A 81 0.78 -10.12 19.49
C LYS A 81 2.00 -10.11 20.41
N LYS A 82 1.75 -9.77 21.68
CA LYS A 82 2.63 -10.11 22.79
C LYS A 82 2.94 -11.59 22.63
N ILE A 83 4.20 -11.89 22.33
CA ILE A 83 4.76 -13.21 22.60
C ILE A 83 4.77 -13.29 24.13
N SER A 84 3.99 -14.20 24.67
CA SER A 84 4.04 -14.64 26.07
C SER A 84 3.90 -16.15 26.06
#